data_AF-A0A1B7VFE3-F1
#
_entry.id   AF-A0A1B7VFE3-F1
#
_cell.length_a   1.000
_cell.length_b   1.000
_cell.length_c   1.000
_cell.angle_alpha   90.00
_cell.angle_beta   90.00
_cell.angle_gamma   90.00
#
_symmetry.space_group_name_H-M   'P 1'
#
loop_
_entity.id
_entity.type
_entity.pdbx_description
1 polymer ?
#
loop_
_entity_poly.entity_id
_entity_poly.type
_entity_poly.pdbx_seq_one_letter_code
_entity_poly.pdbx_strand_id
1 'polypeptide(L)'
;SSTAVVNLNVIDDTIVEGAETATLTVTSGTGYTVGTSASAIVNIADNDPPQVSVVATDANAAETLLGTTPNPGQYTLTRTGPTTSSLTVNVALSGTATNGTDYTTIPTTVTFAAGSSTAVVNLNVIDDTIVEGAETATLTVTSGTGYTVGTSASAIVNIADNDPPQVSVVATDANAAETLLGTTPNPGQYTLTRTGPTTSSLTVNVALSGTATNG
;
A
#
# COMPACT_ATOMS: atom_id res chain seq x y z
N SER A 1 -62.02 23.39 0.95
CA SER A 1 -61.11 22.40 1.56
C SER A 1 -60.35 23.09 2.69
N SER A 2 -59.89 22.32 3.68
CA SER A 2 -58.88 22.75 4.65
C SER A 2 -57.69 21.79 4.55
N THR A 3 -56.49 22.27 4.88
CA THR A 3 -55.25 21.49 4.78
C THR A 3 -54.54 21.49 6.12
N ALA A 4 -53.94 20.34 6.45
CA ALA A 4 -52.95 20.21 7.52
C ALA A 4 -51.60 19.84 6.91
N VAL A 5 -50.52 20.34 7.50
CA VAL A 5 -49.15 20.07 7.05
C VAL A 5 -48.46 19.18 8.06
N VAL A 6 -47.80 18.12 7.57
CA VAL A 6 -46.88 17.29 8.35
C VAL A 6 -45.47 17.60 7.86
N ASN A 7 -44.60 18.08 8.75
CA ASN A 7 -43.21 18.36 8.41
C ASN A 7 -42.36 17.10 8.63
N LEU A 8 -41.53 16.77 7.64
CA LEU A 8 -40.45 15.81 7.79
C LEU A 8 -39.18 16.58 8.14
N ASN A 9 -38.59 16.29 9.30
CA ASN A 9 -37.28 16.82 9.68
C ASN A 9 -36.22 15.80 9.27
N VAL A 10 -35.31 16.21 8.40
CA VAL A 10 -34.12 15.43 8.04
C VAL A 10 -33.00 15.71 9.03
N ILE A 11 -32.16 14.71 9.29
CA ILE A 11 -30.97 14.83 10.13
C ILE A 11 -29.80 14.90 9.17
N ASP A 12 -29.02 15.97 9.26
CA ASP A 12 -27.76 16.15 8.54
C ASP A 12 -26.65 15.50 9.37
N ASP A 13 -25.84 14.65 8.76
CA ASP A 13 -24.67 14.07 9.39
C ASP A 13 -23.44 14.09 8.49
N THR A 14 -22.57 13.09 8.56
CA THR A 14 -21.34 13.03 7.77
C THR A 14 -21.16 11.66 7.10
N ILE A 15 -22.21 10.83 7.11
CA ILE A 15 -22.22 9.47 6.59
C ILE A 15 -22.71 9.54 5.15
N VAL A 16 -21.87 9.04 4.25
CA VAL A 16 -22.24 8.92 2.84
C VAL A 16 -23.23 7.77 2.67
N GLU A 17 -24.51 8.09 2.51
CA GLU A 17 -25.64 7.13 2.43
C GLU A 17 -26.30 7.10 1.04
N GLY A 18 -26.09 8.13 0.22
CA GLY A 18 -26.76 8.29 -1.07
C GLY A 18 -28.22 8.75 -0.93
N ALA A 19 -28.95 8.82 -2.06
CA ALA A 19 -30.33 9.32 -2.03
C ALA A 19 -31.31 8.30 -1.40
N GLU A 20 -32.17 8.79 -0.51
CA GLU A 20 -33.12 7.99 0.25
C GLU A 20 -34.56 8.45 0.03
N THR A 21 -35.53 7.71 0.60
CA THR A 21 -36.95 8.07 0.53
C THR A 21 -37.66 7.90 1.86
N ALA A 22 -38.54 8.84 2.20
CA ALA A 22 -39.51 8.73 3.29
C ALA A 22 -40.93 8.61 2.71
N THR A 23 -41.70 7.62 3.15
CA THR A 23 -43.08 7.41 2.71
C THR A 23 -44.06 7.71 3.85
N LEU A 24 -45.00 8.64 3.63
CA LEU A 24 -46.12 8.89 4.53
C LEU A 24 -47.37 8.20 3.98
N THR A 25 -48.06 7.40 4.81
CA THR A 25 -49.30 6.71 4.43
C THR A 25 -50.41 7.05 5.40
N VAL A 26 -51.57 7.47 4.88
CA VAL A 26 -52.81 7.63 5.63
C VAL A 26 -53.46 6.26 5.80
N THR A 27 -53.63 5.83 7.04
CA THR A 27 -54.26 4.54 7.39
C THR A 27 -55.74 4.74 7.74
N SER A 28 -56.50 3.65 7.86
CA SER A 28 -57.92 3.71 8.23
C SER A 28 -58.11 4.14 9.68
N GLY A 29 -59.13 4.98 9.92
CA GLY A 29 -59.54 5.40 11.26
C GLY A 29 -61.04 5.65 11.37
N THR A 30 -61.48 6.16 12.52
CA THR A 30 -62.87 6.55 12.73
C THR A 30 -63.11 7.99 12.25
N GLY A 31 -64.26 8.25 11.62
CA GLY A 31 -64.65 9.60 11.20
C GLY A 31 -64.14 10.05 9.82
N TYR A 32 -63.43 9.19 9.08
CA TYR A 32 -63.02 9.45 7.69
C TYR A 32 -62.88 8.14 6.89
N THR A 33 -62.87 8.24 5.57
CA THR A 33 -62.48 7.14 4.68
C THR A 33 -61.17 7.52 3.99
N VAL A 34 -60.29 6.54 3.76
CA VAL A 34 -59.01 6.77 3.09
C VAL A 34 -59.27 6.94 1.59
N GLY A 35 -58.74 8.02 1.00
CA GLY A 35 -58.85 8.28 -0.43
C GLY A 35 -57.94 7.37 -1.28
N THR A 36 -58.04 7.49 -2.60
CA THR A 36 -57.25 6.68 -3.54
C THR A 36 -55.74 6.99 -3.49
N SER A 37 -55.37 8.26 -3.23
CA SER A 37 -53.99 8.67 -2.99
C SER A 37 -53.66 8.61 -1.49
N ALA A 38 -53.54 7.40 -0.97
CA ALA A 38 -53.32 7.17 0.46
C ALA A 38 -51.86 7.37 0.91
N SER A 39 -50.90 7.44 -0.02
CA SER A 39 -49.48 7.60 0.30
C SER A 39 -48.80 8.64 -0.57
N ALA A 40 -47.72 9.21 -0.02
CA ALA A 40 -46.82 10.13 -0.70
C ALA A 40 -45.36 9.83 -0.32
N ILE A 41 -44.44 10.07 -1.26
CA ILE A 41 -43.01 9.85 -1.08
C ILE A 41 -42.31 11.22 -1.08
N VAL A 42 -41.35 11.38 -0.17
CA VAL A 42 -40.37 12.47 -0.16
C VAL A 42 -39.00 11.86 -0.44
N ASN A 43 -38.27 12.41 -1.42
CA ASN A 43 -36.88 12.03 -1.67
C ASN A 43 -35.96 12.88 -0.78
N ILE A 44 -34.98 12.24 -0.15
CA ILE A 44 -33.97 12.87 0.68
C ILE A 44 -32.65 12.76 -0.10
N ALA A 45 -32.05 13.91 -0.40
CA ALA A 45 -30.78 13.95 -1.11
C ALA A 45 -29.64 13.99 -0.09
N ASP A 46 -28.68 13.09 -0.25
CA ASP A 46 -27.41 13.12 0.45
C ASP A 46 -26.56 14.30 -0.05
N ASN A 47 -26.00 15.05 0.90
CA ASN A 47 -25.15 16.22 0.69
C ASN A 47 -23.68 15.94 1.07
N ASP A 48 -23.35 14.74 1.51
CA ASP A 48 -22.00 14.41 1.94
C ASP A 48 -21.02 14.24 0.75
N PRO A 49 -19.78 14.73 0.91
CA PRO A 49 -18.75 14.54 -0.09
C PRO A 49 -18.35 13.06 -0.16
N PRO A 50 -17.88 12.58 -1.33
CA PRO A 50 -17.41 11.20 -1.45
C PRO A 50 -16.26 10.90 -0.47
N GLN A 51 -16.21 9.68 0.03
CA GLN A 51 -15.13 9.20 0.90
C GLN A 51 -14.15 8.33 0.10
N VAL A 52 -12.84 8.48 0.33
CA VAL A 52 -11.79 7.77 -0.41
C VAL A 52 -10.93 6.93 0.52
N SER A 53 -10.77 5.65 0.18
CA SER A 53 -9.88 4.70 0.83
C SER A 53 -8.92 4.07 -0.17
N VAL A 54 -7.90 3.36 0.31
CA VAL A 54 -6.96 2.64 -0.54
C VAL A 54 -6.62 1.28 0.05
N VAL A 55 -6.41 0.30 -0.84
CA VAL A 55 -5.85 -1.01 -0.51
C VAL A 55 -4.75 -1.36 -1.50
N ALA A 56 -3.79 -2.19 -1.10
CA ALA A 56 -2.87 -2.83 -2.02
C ALA A 56 -3.59 -4.06 -2.60
N THR A 57 -4.09 -3.97 -3.83
CA THR A 57 -4.71 -5.10 -4.52
C THR A 57 -3.67 -6.10 -5.00
N ASP A 58 -2.44 -5.64 -5.20
CA ASP A 58 -1.25 -6.48 -5.24
C ASP A 58 -0.19 -5.88 -4.30
N ALA A 59 0.06 -6.59 -3.18
CA ALA A 59 0.96 -6.15 -2.12
C ALA A 59 2.39 -6.67 -2.28
N ASN A 60 2.69 -7.46 -3.32
CA ASN A 60 4.00 -8.08 -3.51
C ASN A 60 4.57 -7.73 -4.88
N ALA A 61 5.39 -6.69 -4.92
CA ALA A 61 6.19 -6.34 -6.07
C ALA A 61 7.57 -7.01 -5.98
N ALA A 62 8.25 -7.12 -7.11
CA ALA A 62 9.63 -7.60 -7.15
C ALA A 62 10.40 -6.96 -8.28
N GLU A 63 11.69 -6.75 -8.04
CA GLU A 63 12.67 -6.56 -9.11
C GLU A 63 12.76 -7.83 -9.94
N THR A 64 12.92 -7.66 -11.24
CA THR A 64 12.93 -8.78 -12.17
C THR A 64 13.93 -8.53 -13.28
N LEU A 65 14.79 -9.53 -13.52
CA LEU A 65 15.77 -9.50 -14.60
C LEU A 65 15.14 -9.13 -15.95
N LEU A 66 15.88 -8.33 -16.73
CA LEU A 66 15.49 -7.94 -18.09
C LEU A 66 15.12 -9.16 -18.95
N GLY A 67 13.94 -9.11 -19.57
CA GLY A 67 13.40 -10.18 -20.42
C GLY A 67 12.55 -11.21 -19.67
N THR A 68 12.37 -11.05 -18.37
CA THR A 68 11.33 -11.76 -17.60
C THR A 68 10.06 -10.91 -17.47
N THR A 69 8.96 -11.53 -17.02
CA THR A 69 7.71 -10.79 -16.79
C THR A 69 7.86 -9.89 -15.57
N PRO A 70 7.67 -8.56 -15.70
CA PRO A 70 7.73 -7.66 -14.55
C PRO A 70 6.69 -8.01 -13.49
N ASN A 71 7.02 -7.78 -12.22
CA ASN A 71 6.12 -7.95 -11.09
C ASN A 71 5.87 -6.61 -10.38
N PRO A 72 5.03 -5.72 -10.93
CA PRO A 72 4.69 -4.47 -10.27
C PRO A 72 3.74 -4.72 -9.09
N GLY A 73 3.80 -3.84 -8.09
CA GLY A 73 2.73 -3.77 -7.09
C GLY A 73 1.54 -2.96 -7.58
N GLN A 74 0.42 -3.03 -6.88
CA GLN A 74 -0.78 -2.28 -7.25
C GLN A 74 -1.55 -1.78 -6.04
N TYR A 75 -1.89 -0.49 -6.08
CA TYR A 75 -2.84 0.14 -5.19
C TYR A 75 -4.17 0.37 -5.94
N THR A 76 -5.28 0.06 -5.29
CA THR A 76 -6.61 0.44 -5.77
C THR A 76 -7.24 1.39 -4.76
N LEU A 77 -7.46 2.63 -5.19
CA LEU A 77 -8.24 3.61 -4.45
C LEU A 77 -9.73 3.37 -4.74
N THR A 78 -10.54 3.41 -3.69
CA THR A 78 -12.00 3.27 -3.77
C THR A 78 -12.67 4.53 -3.27
N ARG A 79 -13.62 5.04 -4.06
CA ARG A 79 -14.51 6.15 -3.76
C ARG A 79 -15.91 5.63 -3.45
N THR A 80 -16.42 5.90 -2.26
CA THR A 80 -17.85 5.73 -1.90
C THR A 80 -18.57 7.07 -2.00
N GLY A 81 -19.87 7.04 -2.31
CA GLY A 81 -20.69 8.24 -2.52
C GLY A 81 -20.78 8.68 -3.98
N PRO A 82 -21.00 9.99 -4.23
CA PRO A 82 -21.25 10.50 -5.58
C PRO A 82 -20.10 10.23 -6.56
N THR A 83 -20.42 9.58 -7.68
CA THR A 83 -19.46 9.33 -8.78
C THR A 83 -19.69 10.19 -10.02
N THR A 84 -20.75 11.01 -10.03
CA THR A 84 -21.21 11.76 -11.21
C THR A 84 -20.16 12.69 -11.81
N SER A 85 -19.30 13.27 -10.96
CA SER A 85 -18.16 14.10 -11.37
C SER A 85 -16.84 13.37 -11.20
N SER A 86 -15.83 13.76 -11.99
CA SER A 86 -14.45 13.36 -11.71
C SER A 86 -13.98 13.87 -10.36
N LEU A 87 -13.08 13.14 -9.71
CA LEU A 87 -12.49 13.54 -8.43
C LEU A 87 -10.97 13.39 -8.49
N THR A 88 -10.24 14.44 -8.13
CA THR A 88 -8.78 14.39 -7.95
C THR A 88 -8.47 14.25 -6.47
N VAL A 89 -7.71 13.22 -6.13
CA VAL A 89 -7.35 12.83 -4.76
C VAL A 89 -5.87 13.03 -4.56
N ASN A 90 -5.47 13.66 -3.45
CA ASN A 90 -4.07 13.81 -3.07
C ASN A 90 -3.54 12.50 -2.46
N VAL A 91 -2.34 12.12 -2.86
CA VAL A 91 -1.63 10.96 -2.33
C VAL A 91 -0.19 11.32 -1.96
N ALA A 92 0.36 10.59 -0.99
CA ALA A 92 1.76 10.69 -0.60
C ALA A 92 2.38 9.28 -0.55
N LEU A 93 3.63 9.17 -0.95
CA LEU A 93 4.42 7.93 -0.89
C LEU A 93 5.45 8.05 0.25
N SER A 94 5.60 6.97 1.00
CA SER A 94 6.63 6.78 2.03
C SER A 94 7.08 5.32 2.07
N GLY A 95 8.02 4.97 2.94
CA GLY A 95 8.54 3.60 3.06
C GLY A 95 10.07 3.60 3.11
N THR A 96 10.66 2.43 2.91
CA THR A 96 12.12 2.30 2.77
C THR A 96 12.56 2.51 1.32
N ALA A 97 11.71 2.14 0.36
CA ALA A 97 11.96 2.33 -1.06
C ALA A 97 11.87 3.82 -1.45
N THR A 98 12.87 4.26 -2.20
CA THR A 98 13.14 5.57 -2.75
C THR A 98 12.47 5.78 -4.11
N ASN A 99 11.66 6.83 -4.21
CA ASN A 99 10.99 7.22 -5.45
C ASN A 99 12.00 7.63 -6.54
N GLY A 100 11.88 7.02 -7.72
CA GLY A 100 12.73 7.29 -8.87
C GLY A 100 14.03 6.48 -8.89
N THR A 101 14.37 5.79 -7.79
CA THR A 101 15.45 4.80 -7.73
C THR A 101 14.85 3.41 -7.82
N ASP A 102 13.95 3.04 -6.91
CA ASP A 102 13.50 1.64 -6.73
C ASP A 102 12.15 1.41 -7.42
N TYR A 103 11.43 2.49 -7.74
CA TYR A 103 10.21 2.45 -8.54
C TYR A 103 9.99 3.73 -9.34
N THR A 104 9.26 3.62 -10.46
CA THR A 104 8.91 4.77 -11.30
C THR A 104 8.06 5.77 -10.52
N THR A 105 8.35 7.06 -10.65
CA THR A 105 7.66 8.12 -9.90
C THR A 105 6.13 8.03 -10.01
N ILE A 106 5.48 7.83 -8.86
CA ILE A 106 4.03 7.95 -8.70
C ILE A 106 3.69 9.44 -8.50
N PRO A 107 2.72 10.01 -9.26
CA PRO A 107 2.25 11.37 -9.06
C PRO A 107 1.67 11.60 -7.66
N THR A 108 1.70 12.84 -7.17
CA THR A 108 1.10 13.21 -5.88
C THR A 108 -0.43 13.31 -5.92
N THR A 109 -1.05 13.02 -7.05
CA THR A 109 -2.51 12.99 -7.21
C THR A 109 -2.97 11.81 -8.07
N VAL A 110 -4.18 11.33 -7.78
CA VAL A 110 -4.88 10.27 -8.51
C VAL A 110 -6.26 10.77 -8.91
N THR A 111 -6.65 10.57 -10.18
CA THR A 111 -7.95 11.03 -10.68
C THR A 111 -8.92 9.87 -10.86
N PHE A 112 -10.07 9.94 -10.21
CA PHE A 112 -11.24 9.16 -10.54
C PHE A 112 -11.96 9.81 -11.72
N ALA A 113 -12.19 9.06 -12.80
CA ALA A 113 -13.04 9.50 -13.89
C ALA A 113 -14.50 9.68 -13.42
N ALA A 114 -15.26 10.53 -14.10
CA ALA A 114 -16.71 10.60 -13.92
C ALA A 114 -17.33 9.22 -14.16
N GLY A 115 -18.22 8.81 -13.26
CA GLY A 115 -18.83 7.48 -13.21
C GLY A 115 -17.98 6.39 -12.55
N SER A 116 -16.69 6.60 -12.28
CA SER A 116 -15.83 5.57 -11.67
C SER A 116 -15.83 5.60 -10.14
N SER A 117 -16.01 4.46 -9.50
CA SER A 117 -15.80 4.30 -8.05
C SER A 117 -14.38 3.82 -7.70
N THR A 118 -13.54 3.51 -8.70
CA THR A 118 -12.16 3.04 -8.47
C THR A 118 -11.16 3.81 -9.32
N ALA A 119 -9.93 3.90 -8.80
CA ALA A 119 -8.76 4.38 -9.53
C ALA A 119 -7.55 3.51 -9.14
N VAL A 120 -6.75 3.13 -10.13
CA VAL A 120 -5.61 2.20 -9.96
C VAL A 120 -4.30 2.96 -10.07
N VAL A 121 -3.35 2.64 -9.21
CA VAL A 121 -1.97 3.11 -9.25
C VAL A 121 -1.05 1.89 -9.24
N ASN A 122 -0.26 1.74 -10.31
CA ASN A 122 0.75 0.69 -10.38
C ASN A 122 2.07 1.20 -9.79
N LEU A 123 2.72 0.37 -8.98
CA LEU A 123 4.08 0.57 -8.49
C LEU A 123 5.03 -0.23 -9.39
N ASN A 124 5.51 0.40 -10.47
CA ASN A 124 6.46 -0.26 -11.36
C ASN A 124 7.85 -0.20 -10.73
N VAL A 125 8.35 -1.36 -10.32
CA VAL A 125 9.67 -1.52 -9.72
C VAL A 125 10.77 -1.34 -10.77
N ILE A 126 11.89 -0.75 -10.36
CA ILE A 126 13.09 -0.57 -11.18
C ILE A 126 14.10 -1.61 -10.71
N ASP A 127 14.61 -2.41 -11.64
CA ASP A 127 15.66 -3.42 -11.41
C ASP A 127 17.03 -2.73 -11.50
N ASP A 128 17.90 -2.92 -10.51
CA ASP A 128 19.28 -2.44 -10.56
C ASP A 128 20.36 -3.50 -10.19
N THR A 129 21.46 -3.09 -9.56
CA THR A 129 22.57 -4.00 -9.19
C THR A 129 23.06 -3.80 -7.75
N ILE A 130 22.32 -3.01 -6.97
CA ILE A 130 22.62 -2.65 -5.59
C ILE A 130 21.89 -3.63 -4.69
N VAL A 131 22.64 -4.29 -3.81
CA VAL A 131 22.04 -5.21 -2.83
C VAL A 131 21.39 -4.40 -1.70
N GLU A 132 20.06 -4.35 -1.68
CA GLU A 132 19.25 -3.53 -0.77
C GLU A 132 18.45 -4.38 0.22
N GLY A 133 18.10 -5.60 -0.16
CA GLY A 133 17.17 -6.45 0.55
C GLY A 133 15.72 -6.03 0.32
N ALA A 134 14.78 -6.63 1.06
CA ALA A 134 13.36 -6.32 0.87
C ALA A 134 13.00 -4.93 1.39
N GLU A 135 12.25 -4.20 0.58
CA GLU A 135 11.83 -2.82 0.86
C GLU A 135 10.31 -2.66 0.89
N THR A 136 9.85 -1.47 1.26
CA THR A 136 8.42 -1.13 1.35
C THR A 136 8.12 0.19 0.64
N ALA A 137 6.97 0.24 -0.04
CA ALA A 137 6.35 1.43 -0.58
C ALA A 137 4.92 1.56 -0.03
N THR A 138 4.66 2.63 0.70
CA THR A 138 3.38 2.93 1.35
C THR A 138 2.71 4.12 0.66
N LEU A 139 1.58 3.88 0.00
CA LEU A 139 0.74 4.94 -0.55
C LEU A 139 -0.29 5.36 0.49
N THR A 140 -0.36 6.66 0.78
CA THR A 140 -1.31 7.26 1.72
C THR A 140 -2.19 8.27 1.01
N VAL A 141 -3.51 8.13 1.12
CA VAL A 141 -4.50 9.14 0.75
C VAL A 141 -4.43 10.27 1.77
N THR A 142 -4.16 11.49 1.31
CA THR A 142 -4.06 12.67 2.17
C THR A 142 -5.28 13.58 2.02
N SER A 143 -5.44 14.54 2.93
CA SER A 143 -6.55 15.49 2.86
C SER A 143 -6.52 16.32 1.58
N GLY A 144 -7.71 16.68 1.11
CA GLY A 144 -7.90 17.46 -0.11
C GLY A 144 -9.29 18.07 -0.18
N THR A 145 -9.67 18.54 -1.36
CA THR A 145 -10.94 19.23 -1.58
C THR A 145 -11.94 18.32 -2.28
N GLY A 146 -13.19 18.32 -1.82
CA GLY A 146 -14.28 17.59 -2.48
C GLY A 146 -14.33 16.10 -2.14
N TYR A 147 -13.61 15.65 -1.11
CA TYR A 147 -13.69 14.30 -0.56
C TYR A 147 -13.29 14.27 0.91
N THR A 148 -13.68 13.21 1.61
CA THR A 148 -13.17 12.87 2.95
C THR A 148 -12.23 11.67 2.85
N VAL A 149 -11.27 11.59 3.77
CA VAL A 149 -10.35 10.44 3.85
C VAL A 149 -11.05 9.33 4.65
N GLY A 150 -11.09 8.13 4.09
CA GLY A 150 -11.64 6.94 4.73
C GLY A 150 -10.73 6.36 5.81
N THR A 151 -11.23 5.36 6.54
CA THR A 151 -10.48 4.70 7.62
C THR A 151 -9.23 3.98 7.12
N SER A 152 -9.32 3.29 5.97
CA SER A 152 -8.18 2.69 5.27
C SER A 152 -7.50 3.73 4.38
N ALA A 153 -6.79 4.67 5.01
CA ALA A 153 -6.12 5.78 4.34
C ALA A 153 -4.76 5.42 3.74
N SER A 154 -4.16 4.29 4.10
CA SER A 154 -2.86 3.87 3.59
C SER A 154 -2.80 2.39 3.23
N ALA A 155 -1.95 2.07 2.28
CA ALA A 155 -1.69 0.72 1.79
C ALA A 155 -0.20 0.52 1.53
N ILE A 156 0.30 -0.67 1.85
CA ILE A 156 1.72 -1.03 1.75
C ILE A 156 1.89 -2.08 0.65
N VAL A 157 2.91 -1.89 -0.19
CA VAL A 157 3.46 -2.89 -1.11
C VAL A 157 4.88 -3.19 -0.65
N ASN A 158 5.22 -4.48 -0.59
CA ASN A 158 6.60 -4.93 -0.36
C ASN A 158 7.29 -5.12 -1.70
N ILE A 159 8.54 -4.71 -1.80
CA ILE A 159 9.38 -4.86 -2.99
C ILE A 159 10.47 -5.87 -2.65
N ALA A 160 10.52 -6.98 -3.38
CA ALA A 160 11.59 -7.95 -3.26
C ALA A 160 12.76 -7.58 -4.19
N ASP A 161 13.93 -7.38 -3.58
CA ASP A 161 15.23 -7.29 -4.25
C ASP A 161 15.62 -8.64 -4.85
N ASN A 162 16.20 -8.62 -6.07
CA ASN A 162 16.68 -9.83 -6.74
C ASN A 162 18.21 -9.99 -6.73
N ASP A 163 18.94 -9.03 -6.16
CA ASP A 163 20.38 -9.06 -6.10
C ASP A 163 20.92 -10.01 -5.02
N PRO A 164 21.92 -10.84 -5.37
CA PRO A 164 22.45 -11.82 -4.44
C PRO A 164 23.29 -11.17 -3.33
N PRO A 165 23.33 -11.77 -2.12
CA PRO A 165 24.20 -11.29 -1.05
C PRO A 165 25.68 -11.34 -1.47
N GLN A 166 26.45 -10.32 -1.08
CA GLN A 166 27.90 -10.29 -1.28
C GLN A 166 28.65 -10.90 -0.09
N VAL A 167 29.79 -11.54 -0.37
CA VAL A 167 30.69 -12.09 0.64
C VAL A 167 32.10 -11.55 0.44
N SER A 168 32.68 -10.99 1.50
CA SER A 168 34.07 -10.54 1.55
C SER A 168 34.85 -11.34 2.59
N VAL A 169 36.18 -11.31 2.49
CA VAL A 169 37.09 -11.96 3.44
C VAL A 169 38.19 -10.99 3.83
N VAL A 170 38.53 -10.97 5.11
CA VAL A 170 39.65 -10.19 5.65
C VAL A 170 40.43 -11.05 6.64
N ALA A 171 41.75 -10.92 6.66
CA ALA A 171 42.57 -11.45 7.74
C ALA A 171 42.44 -10.52 8.96
N THR A 172 41.61 -10.90 9.93
CA THR A 172 41.46 -10.15 11.20
C THR A 172 42.66 -10.35 12.10
N ASP A 173 43.36 -11.47 11.95
CA ASP A 173 44.72 -11.66 12.42
C ASP A 173 45.58 -12.19 11.27
N ALA A 174 46.41 -11.32 10.71
CA ALA A 174 47.28 -11.66 9.59
C ALA A 174 48.61 -12.32 10.02
N ASN A 175 48.91 -12.42 11.31
CA ASN A 175 50.22 -12.83 11.81
C ASN A 175 50.15 -14.14 12.60
N ALA A 176 50.13 -15.26 11.88
CA ALA A 176 50.30 -16.58 12.48
C ALA A 176 51.78 -16.85 12.83
N ALA A 177 52.05 -17.65 13.86
CA ALA A 177 53.40 -18.13 14.16
C ALA A 177 53.41 -19.61 14.59
N GLU A 178 54.44 -20.34 14.16
CA GLU A 178 54.77 -21.64 14.72
C GLU A 178 55.28 -21.47 16.16
N THR A 179 54.88 -22.37 17.06
CA THR A 179 55.21 -22.27 18.49
C THR A 179 55.74 -23.59 19.03
N LEU A 180 56.63 -23.53 20.02
CA LEU A 180 57.16 -24.74 20.67
C LEU A 180 56.06 -25.51 21.42
N LEU A 181 56.27 -26.82 21.61
CA LEU A 181 55.36 -27.62 22.41
C LEU A 181 55.31 -27.10 23.86
N GLY A 182 54.11 -26.82 24.35
CA GLY A 182 53.88 -26.27 25.70
C GLY A 182 53.85 -24.74 25.79
N THR A 183 54.00 -24.02 24.67
CA THR A 183 53.73 -22.58 24.61
C THR A 183 52.33 -22.30 24.03
N THR A 184 51.81 -21.09 24.24
CA THR A 184 50.51 -20.67 23.68
C THR A 184 50.57 -20.62 22.15
N PRO A 185 49.66 -21.31 21.42
CA PRO A 185 49.58 -21.21 19.97
C PRO A 185 49.24 -19.80 19.48
N ASN A 186 49.74 -19.42 18.30
CA ASN A 186 49.43 -18.16 17.65
C ASN A 186 48.83 -18.39 16.24
N PRO A 187 47.53 -18.76 16.15
CA PRO A 187 46.88 -18.93 14.86
C PRO A 187 46.59 -17.58 14.20
N GLY A 188 46.75 -17.50 12.88
CA GLY A 188 46.12 -16.42 12.10
C GLY A 188 44.62 -16.64 11.98
N GLN A 189 43.87 -15.59 11.64
CA GLN A 189 42.41 -15.64 11.56
C GLN A 189 41.90 -14.90 10.32
N TYR A 190 41.01 -15.56 9.58
CA TYR A 190 40.17 -14.96 8.55
C TYR A 190 38.75 -14.77 9.07
N THR A 191 38.15 -13.61 8.78
CA THR A 191 36.73 -13.34 8.99
C THR A 191 36.08 -13.14 7.64
N LEU A 192 35.00 -13.90 7.38
CA LEU A 192 34.13 -13.67 6.23
C LEU A 192 32.98 -12.78 6.66
N THR A 193 32.65 -11.78 5.85
CA THR A 193 31.51 -10.89 6.08
C THR A 193 30.53 -11.01 4.93
N ARG A 194 29.26 -11.28 5.24
CA ARG A 194 28.16 -11.26 4.30
C ARG A 194 27.40 -9.94 4.42
N THR A 195 27.17 -9.27 3.31
CA THR A 195 26.29 -8.09 3.19
C THR A 195 25.05 -8.43 2.35
N GLY A 196 23.98 -7.64 2.48
CA GLY A 196 22.70 -7.91 1.82
C GLY A 196 21.79 -8.89 2.58
N PRO A 197 20.94 -9.67 1.88
CA PRO A 197 20.02 -10.62 2.51
C PRO A 197 20.72 -11.63 3.45
N THR A 198 20.28 -11.68 4.72
CA THR A 198 20.88 -12.57 5.74
C THR A 198 19.94 -13.63 6.32
N THR A 199 18.66 -13.60 5.96
CA THR A 199 17.60 -14.45 6.54
C THR A 199 17.68 -15.91 6.10
N SER A 200 18.29 -16.17 4.93
CA SER A 200 18.52 -17.51 4.41
C SER A 200 19.96 -17.96 4.65
N SER A 201 20.18 -19.28 4.77
CA SER A 201 21.54 -19.84 4.83
C SER A 201 22.27 -19.60 3.50
N LEU A 202 23.56 -19.30 3.58
CA LEU A 202 24.43 -19.16 2.41
C LEU A 202 25.61 -20.12 2.56
N THR A 203 25.79 -21.01 1.59
CA THR A 203 26.99 -21.85 1.48
C THR A 203 28.04 -21.08 0.68
N VAL A 204 29.20 -20.86 1.28
CA VAL A 204 30.34 -20.17 0.63
C VAL A 204 31.42 -21.20 0.33
N ASN A 205 31.79 -21.31 -0.95
CA ASN A 205 32.91 -22.14 -1.38
C ASN A 205 34.22 -21.38 -1.11
N VAL A 206 35.16 -22.01 -0.39
CA VAL A 206 36.47 -21.45 -0.10
C VAL A 206 37.57 -22.36 -0.62
N ALA A 207 38.67 -21.78 -1.09
CA ALA A 207 39.87 -22.50 -1.48
C ALA A 207 41.08 -21.81 -0.85
N LEU A 208 41.95 -22.59 -0.21
CA LEU A 208 43.22 -22.10 0.30
C LEU A 208 44.34 -22.46 -0.67
N SER A 209 45.24 -21.51 -0.91
CA SER A 209 46.46 -21.69 -1.69
C SER A 209 47.58 -20.85 -1.07
N GLY A 210 48.83 -21.10 -1.45
CA GLY A 210 50.01 -20.42 -0.91
C GLY A 210 51.25 -21.31 -1.00
N THR A 211 52.34 -20.87 -0.38
CA THR A 211 53.59 -21.65 -0.30
C THR A 211 53.59 -22.68 0.82
N ALA A 212 52.66 -22.57 1.77
CA ALA A 212 52.49 -23.54 2.85
C ALA A 212 51.85 -24.83 2.31
N THR A 213 52.34 -25.98 2.77
CA THR A 213 51.76 -27.30 2.46
C THR A 213 50.78 -27.71 3.53
N ASN A 214 49.66 -28.31 3.13
CA ASN A 214 48.73 -28.91 4.10
C ASN A 214 49.39 -30.14 4.75
N GLY A 215 49.41 -30.18 6.08
CA GLY A 215 50.01 -31.26 6.89
C GLY A 215 49.06 -32.40 7.17
#